data_AF-A0A3A8MR98-F1
#
_entry.id   AF-A0A3A8MR98-F1
#
_cell.length_a   1.000
_cell.length_b   1.000
_cell.length_c   1.000
_cell.angle_alpha   90.00
_cell.angle_beta   90.00
_cell.angle_gamma   90.00
#
_symmetry.space_group_name_H-M   'P 1'
#
loop_
_entity.id
_entity.type
_entity.pdbx_description
1 polymer ?
#
loop_
_entity_poly.entity_id
_entity_poly.type
_entity_poly.pdbx_seq_one_letter_code
_entity_poly.pdbx_strand_id
1 'polypeptide(L)'
;MPPIIHKSDLKQWQNWHQTYTQKLELLVDVWNANASQSTTEGYSDTTRGLQGLIAQALREGLEIRALGAGWSFSTAPATSGILVNTKPLNYVFPTPRTHPSYAGSRDNLLFVQCGNSVAELNHFLEEKMGKALPTSGASNGQTIAGAIATGTHGSSLDFGAMQDFVAGLHLVVSPERHVWLERASSPTIHDDIPQKLGAELIRDDRLFNAALVSLGSFGIVHGVLLVAEDRYYLQAWRQRMPLTDELWRAMDQLDFSGVQLPGPAGLKPYHLQFVINPNDLERGAYVTVMYKHAQRPPNSPPPSPGSKLTPGDSALEIVGALTDMVSDLTIPVFAKLLDRFYGEFSDITGTPGQMFTDTSTRGKAFGSALGVPLGQVRKTVEAALAINREYAFPGLLALRYVMPSKATLAFTHHDPMTCVLDIDGASSARTKTYCQKVWQRLTEQQVPHSLHWGKINNLDGARVRGTYGPERVEAWLKARQALLTSPALRAAFSNDYLRTLGLA
;
A
#
# COMPACT_ATOMS: atom_id res chain seq x y z
N MET A 1 24.46 -18.66 11.93
CA MET A 1 23.96 -19.86 11.17
C MET A 1 23.46 -19.33 9.84
N PRO A 2 23.89 -19.91 8.70
CA PRO A 2 23.53 -19.38 7.39
C PRO A 2 22.01 -19.34 7.20
N PRO A 3 21.47 -18.41 6.39
CA PRO A 3 20.04 -18.36 6.12
C PRO A 3 19.61 -19.65 5.46
N ILE A 4 18.35 -20.05 5.68
CA ILE A 4 17.80 -21.23 5.02
C ILE A 4 17.25 -20.75 3.67
N ILE A 5 17.89 -21.20 2.59
CA ILE A 5 17.50 -20.89 1.21
C ILE A 5 16.89 -22.15 0.60
N HIS A 6 15.57 -22.16 0.46
CA HIS A 6 14.83 -23.28 -0.12
C HIS A 6 14.48 -22.97 -1.58
N LYS A 7 15.06 -23.74 -2.51
CA LYS A 7 14.74 -23.65 -3.94
C LYS A 7 13.52 -24.51 -4.23
N SER A 8 12.49 -23.90 -4.81
CA SER A 8 11.29 -24.60 -5.24
C SER A 8 11.47 -25.19 -6.64
N ASP A 9 10.86 -26.35 -6.89
CA ASP A 9 10.74 -26.94 -8.23
C ASP A 9 9.65 -26.27 -9.08
N LEU A 10 8.87 -25.34 -8.50
CA LEU A 10 7.85 -24.59 -9.22
C LEU A 10 8.47 -23.66 -10.27
N LYS A 11 8.01 -23.82 -11.52
CA LYS A 11 8.37 -22.96 -12.67
C LYS A 11 7.30 -21.92 -13.00
N GLN A 12 6.30 -21.80 -12.14
CA GLN A 12 5.24 -20.81 -12.23
C GLN A 12 4.75 -20.39 -10.85
N TRP A 13 4.34 -19.14 -10.74
CA TRP A 13 3.76 -18.56 -9.54
C TRP A 13 2.53 -17.73 -9.91
N GLN A 14 1.51 -17.73 -9.05
CA GLN A 14 0.32 -16.91 -9.20
C GLN A 14 0.19 -15.97 -8.00
N ASN A 15 -0.15 -14.71 -8.26
CA ASN A 15 -0.33 -13.73 -7.19
C ASN A 15 -1.57 -14.03 -6.32
N TRP A 16 -1.63 -13.41 -5.15
CA TRP A 16 -2.67 -13.67 -4.14
C TRP A 16 -4.10 -13.48 -4.67
N HIS A 17 -4.32 -12.42 -5.46
CA HIS A 17 -5.62 -12.09 -6.06
C HIS A 17 -5.90 -12.81 -7.40
N GLN A 18 -4.98 -13.67 -7.86
CA GLN A 18 -5.13 -14.46 -9.09
C GLN A 18 -5.36 -13.59 -10.35
N THR A 19 -4.79 -12.39 -10.38
CA THR A 19 -4.90 -11.50 -11.55
C THR A 19 -3.94 -11.85 -12.66
N TYR A 20 -2.82 -12.52 -12.34
CA TYR A 20 -1.88 -13.01 -13.34
C TYR A 20 -1.11 -14.23 -12.82
N THR A 21 -0.60 -15.03 -13.76
CA THR A 21 0.33 -16.13 -13.51
C THR A 21 1.64 -15.81 -14.20
N GLN A 22 2.74 -15.95 -13.48
CA GLN A 22 4.09 -15.67 -13.96
C GLN A 22 4.87 -16.98 -14.10
N LYS A 23 5.35 -17.27 -15.32
CA LYS A 23 6.38 -18.29 -15.53
C LYS A 23 7.72 -17.75 -15.07
N LEU A 24 8.54 -18.58 -14.44
CA LEU A 24 9.80 -18.15 -13.83
C LEU A 24 10.84 -19.28 -13.85
N GLU A 25 12.11 -18.91 -13.88
CA GLU A 25 13.22 -19.85 -13.82
C GLU A 25 13.40 -20.44 -12.43
N LEU A 26 13.29 -19.63 -11.37
CA LEU A 26 13.53 -20.11 -10.02
C LEU A 26 12.70 -19.35 -8.98
N LEU A 27 11.93 -20.08 -8.17
CA LEU A 27 11.31 -19.55 -6.96
C LEU A 27 12.14 -19.98 -5.76
N VAL A 28 12.51 -19.04 -4.91
CA VAL A 28 13.33 -19.28 -3.72
C VAL A 28 12.66 -18.71 -2.48
N ASP A 29 12.50 -19.51 -1.44
CA ASP A 29 12.12 -19.02 -0.12
C ASP A 29 13.38 -18.74 0.71
N VAL A 30 13.48 -17.52 1.23
CA VAL A 30 14.60 -17.12 2.11
C VAL A 30 14.06 -16.96 3.52
N TRP A 31 14.61 -17.75 4.43
CA TRP A 31 14.21 -17.77 5.83
C TRP A 31 15.36 -17.33 6.73
N ASN A 32 14.98 -16.71 7.84
CA ASN A 32 15.89 -16.56 8.96
C ASN A 32 16.29 -17.94 9.49
N ALA A 33 17.57 -18.12 9.83
CA ALA A 33 18.06 -19.40 10.38
C ALA A 33 17.38 -19.79 11.70
N ASN A 34 17.01 -18.79 12.52
CA ASN A 34 16.20 -18.96 13.71
C ASN A 34 15.12 -17.88 13.75
N ALA A 35 13.92 -18.16 13.27
CA ALA A 35 12.81 -17.19 13.21
C ALA A 35 12.36 -16.68 14.60
N SER A 36 12.60 -17.45 15.67
CA SER A 36 12.14 -17.11 17.03
C SER A 36 13.00 -16.07 17.74
N GLN A 37 14.18 -15.75 17.20
CA GLN A 37 15.09 -14.81 17.83
C GLN A 37 15.84 -13.97 16.79
N SER A 38 15.55 -12.67 16.78
CA SER A 38 16.27 -11.69 15.96
C SER A 38 17.70 -11.51 16.46
N THR A 39 18.68 -11.69 15.58
CA THR A 39 20.10 -11.41 15.88
C THR A 39 20.76 -10.65 14.72
N THR A 40 21.74 -9.80 15.03
CA THR A 40 22.52 -9.09 14.00
C THR A 40 23.31 -10.05 13.12
N GLU A 41 23.84 -11.14 13.70
CA GLU A 41 24.53 -12.19 12.94
C GLU A 41 23.57 -12.88 11.96
N GLY A 42 22.42 -13.35 12.43
CA GLY A 42 21.42 -13.98 11.57
C GLY A 42 20.92 -13.06 10.46
N TYR A 43 20.74 -11.76 10.76
CA TYR A 43 20.41 -10.77 9.76
C TYR A 43 21.51 -10.62 8.70
N SER A 44 22.78 -10.50 9.13
CA SER A 44 23.93 -10.38 8.23
C SER A 44 24.14 -11.63 7.37
N ASP A 45 23.88 -12.81 7.94
CA ASP A 45 23.89 -14.09 7.24
C ASP A 45 22.82 -14.09 6.13
N THR A 46 21.60 -13.62 6.41
CA THR A 46 20.56 -13.41 5.41
C THR A 46 20.97 -12.41 4.33
N THR A 47 21.61 -11.29 4.69
CA THR A 47 22.14 -10.33 3.71
C THR A 47 23.09 -11.01 2.72
N ARG A 48 24.02 -11.84 3.20
CA ARG A 48 24.93 -12.62 2.34
C ARG A 48 24.19 -13.63 1.46
N GLY A 49 23.12 -14.25 1.98
CA GLY A 49 22.24 -15.12 1.19
C GLY A 49 21.59 -14.38 0.03
N LEU A 50 21.04 -13.19 0.28
CA LEU A 50 20.45 -12.33 -0.76
C LEU A 50 21.50 -11.89 -1.78
N GLN A 51 22.70 -11.50 -1.34
CA GLN A 51 23.83 -11.20 -2.22
C GLN A 51 24.19 -12.38 -3.14
N GLY A 52 24.21 -13.61 -2.60
CA GLY A 52 24.44 -14.83 -3.37
C GLY A 52 23.38 -15.08 -4.46
N LEU A 53 22.11 -14.78 -4.18
CA LEU A 53 21.02 -14.87 -5.17
C LEU A 53 21.17 -13.81 -6.26
N ILE A 54 21.56 -12.59 -5.91
CA ILE A 54 21.86 -11.53 -6.90
C ILE A 54 23.05 -11.96 -7.77
N ALA A 55 24.09 -12.55 -7.16
CA ALA A 55 25.25 -13.06 -7.89
C ALA A 55 24.84 -14.16 -8.88
N GLN A 56 23.94 -15.05 -8.46
CA GLN A 56 23.39 -16.10 -9.33
C GLN A 56 22.64 -15.48 -10.52
N ALA A 57 21.74 -14.52 -10.27
CA ALA A 57 21.00 -13.83 -11.33
C ALA A 57 21.94 -13.19 -12.35
N LEU A 58 22.98 -12.49 -11.90
CA LEU A 58 23.96 -11.86 -12.78
C LEU A 58 24.77 -12.87 -13.60
N ARG A 59 25.23 -13.98 -12.99
CA ARG A 59 25.97 -15.03 -13.71
C ARG A 59 25.13 -15.72 -14.76
N GLU A 60 23.84 -15.91 -14.49
CA GLU A 60 22.90 -16.61 -15.37
C GLU A 60 22.20 -15.66 -16.36
N GLY A 61 22.43 -14.35 -16.26
CA GLY A 61 21.76 -13.34 -17.10
C GLY A 61 20.25 -13.23 -16.82
N LEU A 62 19.83 -13.55 -15.61
CA LEU A 62 18.43 -13.55 -15.19
C LEU A 62 18.05 -12.25 -14.48
N GLU A 63 16.77 -11.90 -14.62
CA GLU A 63 16.13 -10.93 -13.75
C GLU A 63 15.93 -11.51 -12.34
N ILE A 64 15.83 -10.65 -11.33
CA ILE A 64 15.59 -11.01 -9.94
C ILE A 64 14.62 -10.02 -9.28
N ARG A 65 13.58 -10.55 -8.61
CA ARG A 65 12.55 -9.75 -7.93
C ARG A 65 12.26 -10.31 -6.55
N ALA A 66 12.05 -9.42 -5.58
CA ALA A 66 11.56 -9.80 -4.27
C ALA A 66 10.03 -9.99 -4.30
N LEU A 67 9.57 -11.04 -3.61
CA LEU A 67 8.18 -11.39 -3.40
C LEU A 67 7.88 -11.32 -1.90
N GLY A 68 6.99 -10.41 -1.52
CA GLY A 68 6.40 -10.37 -0.18
C GLY A 68 5.14 -11.25 -0.10
N ALA A 69 4.02 -10.67 0.31
CA ALA A 69 2.75 -11.41 0.42
C ALA A 69 2.09 -11.79 -0.92
N GLY A 70 2.56 -11.22 -2.05
CA GLY A 70 1.96 -11.46 -3.37
C GLY A 70 0.66 -10.72 -3.64
N TRP A 71 0.37 -9.66 -2.87
CA TRP A 71 -0.90 -8.91 -2.88
C TRP A 71 -1.07 -7.88 -4.00
N SER A 72 -0.02 -7.58 -4.76
CA SER A 72 -0.16 -6.66 -5.89
C SER A 72 -1.09 -7.27 -6.95
N PHE A 73 -2.07 -6.50 -7.43
CA PHE A 73 -2.86 -6.85 -8.60
C PHE A 73 -2.05 -6.66 -9.89
N SER A 74 -1.14 -5.68 -9.92
CA SER A 74 -0.23 -5.43 -11.03
C SER A 74 0.96 -6.39 -11.03
N THR A 75 1.63 -6.51 -12.18
CA THR A 75 2.80 -7.36 -12.38
C THR A 75 4.11 -6.76 -11.82
N ALA A 76 4.03 -5.75 -10.95
CA ALA A 76 5.20 -5.12 -10.33
C ALA A 76 6.21 -6.11 -9.71
N PRO A 77 5.82 -7.16 -8.96
CA PRO A 77 6.78 -8.13 -8.42
C PRO A 77 7.13 -9.26 -9.39
N ALA A 78 6.51 -9.32 -10.58
CA ALA A 78 6.65 -10.43 -11.51
C ALA A 78 8.02 -10.43 -12.22
N THR A 79 8.55 -11.61 -12.52
CA THR A 79 9.73 -11.80 -13.37
C THR A 79 9.75 -13.21 -13.96
N SER A 80 10.37 -13.35 -15.14
CA SER A 80 10.71 -14.64 -15.73
C SER A 80 11.98 -15.28 -15.16
N GLY A 81 12.78 -14.54 -14.37
CA GLY A 81 14.01 -15.04 -13.76
C GLY A 81 13.82 -15.62 -12.36
N ILE A 82 14.53 -15.06 -11.38
CA ILE A 82 14.53 -15.50 -9.98
C ILE A 82 13.51 -14.69 -9.17
N LEU A 83 12.50 -15.36 -8.64
CA LEU A 83 11.53 -14.79 -7.71
C LEU A 83 11.92 -15.18 -6.28
N VAL A 84 12.29 -14.19 -5.45
CA VAL A 84 12.79 -14.39 -4.09
C VAL A 84 11.69 -14.09 -3.09
N ASN A 85 11.06 -15.11 -2.54
CA ASN A 85 10.10 -14.97 -1.45
C ASN A 85 10.81 -14.56 -0.15
N THR A 86 10.59 -13.31 0.25
CA THR A 86 11.14 -12.70 1.46
C THR A 86 10.12 -12.61 2.59
N LYS A 87 8.90 -13.15 2.41
CA LYS A 87 7.88 -13.17 3.48
C LYS A 87 8.38 -13.81 4.78
N PRO A 88 9.18 -14.90 4.77
CA PRO A 88 9.71 -15.48 6.01
C PRO A 88 10.77 -14.63 6.73
N LEU A 89 11.22 -13.50 6.15
CA LEU A 89 12.15 -12.56 6.78
C LEU A 89 11.37 -11.58 7.67
N ASN A 90 11.04 -12.01 8.88
CA ASN A 90 10.17 -11.29 9.80
C ASN A 90 10.82 -10.91 11.15
N TYR A 91 12.14 -10.76 11.20
CA TYR A 91 12.80 -10.24 12.41
C TYR A 91 12.31 -8.84 12.77
N VAL A 92 12.18 -8.63 14.07
CA VAL A 92 11.91 -7.36 14.72
C VAL A 92 13.06 -7.06 15.69
N PHE A 93 13.63 -5.87 15.63
CA PHE A 93 14.80 -5.50 16.41
C PHE A 93 14.46 -4.55 17.56
N PRO A 94 15.27 -4.52 18.64
CA PRO A 94 15.15 -3.48 19.67
C PRO A 94 15.27 -2.07 19.10
N THR A 95 14.63 -1.12 19.77
CA THR A 95 14.66 0.30 19.39
C THR A 95 16.09 0.81 19.21
N PRO A 96 16.44 1.30 18.00
CA PRO A 96 17.81 1.68 17.68
C PRO A 96 18.27 2.91 18.48
N ARG A 97 19.58 3.14 18.52
CA ARG A 97 20.11 4.45 18.93
C ARG A 97 19.84 5.46 17.82
N THR A 98 19.57 6.69 18.21
CA THR A 98 19.21 7.77 17.28
C THR A 98 20.41 8.66 16.97
N HIS A 99 20.39 9.25 15.79
CA HIS A 99 21.31 10.34 15.46
C HIS A 99 21.14 11.49 16.47
N PRO A 100 22.20 12.19 16.90
CA PRO A 100 22.08 13.30 17.87
C PRO A 100 21.11 14.42 17.46
N SER A 101 20.93 14.62 16.16
CA SER A 101 20.00 15.62 15.60
C SER A 101 18.59 15.10 15.34
N TYR A 102 18.28 13.85 15.68
CA TYR A 102 16.93 13.31 15.49
C TYR A 102 15.94 14.01 16.43
N ALA A 103 14.96 14.71 15.86
CA ALA A 103 13.99 15.49 16.61
C ALA A 103 12.79 14.66 17.14
N GLY A 104 12.61 13.44 16.63
CA GLY A 104 11.51 12.55 17.04
C GLY A 104 11.83 11.79 18.33
N SER A 105 10.83 11.05 18.83
CA SER A 105 11.04 10.16 19.97
C SER A 105 11.74 8.88 19.52
N ARG A 106 12.83 8.51 20.18
CA ARG A 106 13.50 7.22 19.99
C ARG A 106 12.51 6.06 20.16
N ASP A 107 11.60 6.13 21.13
CA ASP A 107 10.66 5.06 21.45
C ASP A 107 9.58 4.83 20.37
N ASN A 108 9.49 5.72 19.39
CA ASN A 108 8.65 5.56 18.22
C ASN A 108 9.34 4.79 17.09
N LEU A 109 10.64 4.50 17.20
CA LEU A 109 11.39 3.83 16.14
C LEU A 109 11.32 2.31 16.27
N LEU A 110 10.95 1.66 15.16
CA LEU A 110 10.91 0.21 15.03
C LEU A 110 11.67 -0.24 13.78
N PHE A 111 12.76 -1.00 13.97
CA PHE A 111 13.50 -1.60 12.87
C PHE A 111 13.06 -3.05 12.66
N VAL A 112 12.61 -3.37 11.45
CA VAL A 112 12.01 -4.66 11.08
C VAL A 112 12.59 -5.18 9.77
N GLN A 113 12.58 -6.49 9.57
CA GLN A 113 12.80 -7.09 8.25
C GLN A 113 11.57 -6.89 7.33
N CYS A 114 11.85 -6.92 6.03
CA CYS A 114 10.90 -6.64 4.95
C CYS A 114 9.66 -7.56 4.88
N GLY A 115 9.75 -8.77 5.42
CA GLY A 115 8.71 -9.79 5.38
C GLY A 115 7.63 -9.67 6.46
N ASN A 116 7.82 -8.80 7.46
CA ASN A 116 6.77 -8.52 8.45
C ASN A 116 5.51 -8.01 7.75
N SER A 117 4.37 -8.66 7.98
CA SER A 117 3.07 -8.19 7.54
C SER A 117 2.62 -6.98 8.34
N VAL A 118 1.76 -6.15 7.76
CA VAL A 118 1.20 -4.98 8.45
C VAL A 118 0.39 -5.41 9.67
N ALA A 119 -0.32 -6.55 9.61
CA ALA A 119 -1.05 -7.13 10.72
C ALA A 119 -0.12 -7.56 11.87
N GLU A 120 0.98 -8.26 11.57
CA GLU A 120 2.00 -8.61 12.57
C GLU A 120 2.60 -7.36 13.23
N LEU A 121 2.87 -6.31 12.45
CA LEU A 121 3.39 -5.04 12.96
C LEU A 121 2.40 -4.34 13.88
N ASN A 122 1.11 -4.25 13.50
CA ASN A 122 0.08 -3.67 14.35
C ASN A 122 -0.02 -4.42 15.69
N HIS A 123 -0.04 -5.75 15.65
CA HIS A 123 -0.08 -6.57 16.86
C HIS A 123 1.16 -6.37 17.74
N PHE A 124 2.36 -6.37 17.13
CA PHE A 124 3.60 -6.15 17.88
C PHE A 124 3.66 -4.75 18.52
N LEU A 125 3.32 -3.70 17.77
CA LEU A 125 3.32 -2.33 18.28
C LEU A 125 2.35 -2.15 19.44
N GLU A 126 1.13 -2.70 19.33
CA GLU A 126 0.12 -2.61 20.38
C GLU A 126 0.54 -3.36 21.64
N GLU A 127 0.91 -4.64 21.50
CA GLU A 127 1.13 -5.54 22.63
C GLU A 127 2.51 -5.38 23.29
N LYS A 128 3.53 -4.96 22.53
CA LYS A 128 4.92 -4.93 23.01
C LYS A 128 5.47 -3.53 23.22
N MET A 129 4.93 -2.53 22.51
CA MET A 129 5.46 -1.16 22.57
C MET A 129 4.45 -0.14 23.09
N GLY A 130 3.15 -0.46 23.15
CA GLY A 130 2.12 0.54 23.43
C GLY A 130 2.06 1.62 22.35
N LYS A 131 2.30 1.23 21.09
CA LYS A 131 2.37 2.10 19.91
C LYS A 131 1.36 1.67 18.86
N ALA A 132 1.21 2.45 17.79
CA ALA A 132 0.42 2.12 16.61
C ALA A 132 1.07 2.67 15.33
N LEU A 133 0.74 2.07 14.19
CA LEU A 133 1.08 2.64 12.88
C LEU A 133 0.20 3.88 12.61
N PRO A 134 0.74 4.97 12.02
CA PRO A 134 -0.06 6.16 11.74
C PRO A 134 -1.18 5.95 10.72
N THR A 135 -0.95 5.03 9.79
CA THR A 135 -1.86 4.70 8.70
C THR A 135 -1.57 3.27 8.24
N SER A 136 -2.54 2.62 7.62
CA SER A 136 -2.38 1.31 7.01
C SER A 136 -3.35 1.15 5.84
N GLY A 137 -3.20 0.08 5.06
CA GLY A 137 -4.25 -0.34 4.13
C GLY A 137 -5.53 -0.74 4.88
N ALA A 138 -6.63 -0.89 4.13
CA ALA A 138 -7.87 -1.45 4.67
C ALA A 138 -7.75 -2.94 4.99
N SER A 139 -6.82 -3.63 4.31
CA SER A 139 -6.42 -4.99 4.62
C SER A 139 -4.92 -5.08 4.86
N ASN A 140 -4.56 -5.65 6.01
CA ASN A 140 -3.20 -5.61 6.56
C ASN A 140 -2.39 -6.91 6.32
N GLY A 141 -2.80 -7.73 5.34
CA GLY A 141 -2.07 -8.95 4.95
C GLY A 141 -0.82 -8.73 4.09
N GLN A 142 -0.55 -7.50 3.67
CA GLN A 142 0.63 -7.12 2.89
C GLN A 142 1.88 -7.15 3.77
N THR A 143 3.03 -7.54 3.20
CA THR A 143 4.34 -7.30 3.85
C THR A 143 4.70 -5.83 3.77
N ILE A 144 5.34 -5.27 4.80
CA ILE A 144 5.70 -3.84 4.89
C ILE A 144 6.47 -3.34 3.68
N ALA A 145 7.44 -4.12 3.17
CA ALA A 145 8.22 -3.72 1.99
C ALA A 145 7.37 -3.63 0.72
N GLY A 146 6.42 -4.55 0.54
CA GLY A 146 5.49 -4.52 -0.60
C GLY A 146 4.50 -3.36 -0.50
N ALA A 147 4.01 -3.09 0.71
CA ALA A 147 3.07 -2.00 0.97
C ALA A 147 3.68 -0.63 0.62
N ILE A 148 4.89 -0.34 1.10
CA ILE A 148 5.56 0.94 0.79
C ILE A 148 5.96 1.04 -0.69
N ALA A 149 6.44 -0.05 -1.29
CA ALA A 149 6.97 -0.03 -2.66
C ALA A 149 5.92 0.31 -3.72
N THR A 150 4.64 0.16 -3.41
CA THR A 150 3.51 0.43 -4.31
C THR A 150 2.56 1.53 -3.83
N GLY A 151 2.85 2.14 -2.68
CA GLY A 151 2.09 3.27 -2.15
C GLY A 151 0.81 2.91 -1.39
N THR A 152 0.77 1.77 -0.68
CA THR A 152 -0.39 1.42 0.16
C THR A 152 -0.74 2.56 1.11
N HIS A 153 -2.03 2.82 1.27
CA HIS A 153 -2.53 3.97 2.02
C HIS A 153 -3.83 3.66 2.76
N GLY A 154 -4.07 4.44 3.81
CA GLY A 154 -5.35 4.50 4.52
C GLY A 154 -6.25 5.59 3.98
N SER A 155 -7.07 6.17 4.87
CA SER A 155 -7.94 7.30 4.58
C SER A 155 -7.85 8.39 5.67
N SER A 156 -6.64 8.63 6.18
CA SER A 156 -6.41 9.63 7.22
C SER A 156 -6.36 11.04 6.63
N LEU A 157 -7.09 11.97 7.23
CA LEU A 157 -7.07 13.39 6.87
C LEU A 157 -5.86 14.17 7.42
N ASP A 158 -5.02 13.51 8.22
CA ASP A 158 -3.88 14.13 8.90
C ASP A 158 -2.54 13.43 8.59
N PHE A 159 -2.56 12.36 7.79
CA PHE A 159 -1.36 11.58 7.47
C PHE A 159 -1.32 11.12 6.01
N GLY A 160 -0.11 10.85 5.51
CA GLY A 160 0.13 10.33 4.16
C GLY A 160 -0.15 8.83 4.02
N ALA A 161 0.54 8.22 3.07
CA ALA A 161 0.51 6.78 2.81
C ALA A 161 1.61 6.06 3.62
N MET A 162 1.67 4.72 3.53
CA MET A 162 2.54 3.93 4.40
C MET A 162 4.02 4.21 4.23
N GLN A 163 4.45 4.64 3.05
CA GLN A 163 5.84 5.03 2.82
C GLN A 163 6.23 6.33 3.56
N ASP A 164 5.27 7.13 4.02
CA ASP A 164 5.55 8.44 4.63
C ASP A 164 5.96 8.34 6.10
N PHE A 165 5.76 7.19 6.76
CA PHE A 165 6.31 6.92 8.10
C PHE A 165 7.61 6.08 8.07
N VAL A 166 8.20 5.84 6.90
CA VAL A 166 9.50 5.18 6.79
C VAL A 166 10.61 6.21 7.00
N ALA A 167 11.52 5.92 7.92
CA ALA A 167 12.68 6.76 8.23
C ALA A 167 14.01 6.21 7.71
N GLY A 168 14.06 4.92 7.34
CA GLY A 168 15.28 4.27 6.86
C GLY A 168 14.98 3.00 6.07
N LEU A 169 15.82 2.70 5.08
CA LEU A 169 15.75 1.50 4.25
C LEU A 169 17.11 0.81 4.23
N HIS A 170 17.13 -0.50 4.47
CA HIS A 170 18.29 -1.34 4.19
C HIS A 170 18.06 -2.10 2.87
N LEU A 171 18.89 -1.82 1.86
CA LEU A 171 18.77 -2.35 0.50
C LEU A 171 19.99 -3.21 0.15
N VAL A 172 19.77 -4.43 -0.33
CA VAL A 172 20.81 -5.26 -0.95
C VAL A 172 20.81 -5.00 -2.45
N VAL A 173 21.88 -4.37 -2.96
CA VAL A 173 21.90 -3.77 -4.30
C VAL A 173 22.82 -4.48 -5.29
N SER A 174 23.83 -5.21 -4.79
CA SER A 174 24.72 -6.06 -5.60
C SER A 174 25.25 -7.22 -4.75
N PRO A 175 26.00 -8.17 -5.35
CA PRO A 175 26.60 -9.26 -4.58
C PRO A 175 27.62 -8.81 -3.51
N GLU A 176 28.20 -7.63 -3.67
CA GLU A 176 29.23 -7.08 -2.77
C GLU A 176 28.79 -5.80 -2.06
N ARG A 177 27.61 -5.25 -2.39
CA ARG A 177 27.16 -3.95 -1.87
C ARG A 177 25.73 -4.00 -1.36
N HIS A 178 25.54 -3.44 -0.17
CA HIS A 178 24.25 -3.15 0.43
C HIS A 178 24.35 -1.83 1.21
N VAL A 179 23.23 -1.11 1.28
CA VAL A 179 23.21 0.28 1.75
C VAL A 179 22.13 0.47 2.82
N TRP A 180 22.44 1.29 3.81
CA TRP A 180 21.43 1.93 4.65
C TRP A 180 21.15 3.32 4.09
N LEU A 181 19.89 3.59 3.75
CA LEU A 181 19.46 4.84 3.14
C LEU A 181 18.49 5.57 4.08
N GLU A 182 18.78 6.83 4.39
CA GLU A 182 17.89 7.74 5.13
C GLU A 182 17.98 9.17 4.58
N ARG A 183 17.14 10.07 5.08
CA ARG A 183 17.17 11.49 4.68
C ARG A 183 18.37 12.21 5.29
N ALA A 184 19.02 13.07 4.51
CA ALA A 184 20.04 13.99 5.01
C ALA A 184 19.44 15.13 5.84
N SER A 185 18.22 15.59 5.48
CA SER A 185 17.53 16.65 6.22
C SER A 185 16.96 16.20 7.56
N SER A 186 16.85 14.89 7.79
CA SER A 186 16.33 14.31 9.02
C SER A 186 17.01 12.96 9.31
N PRO A 187 18.32 12.97 9.62
CA PRO A 187 19.04 11.75 9.97
C PRO A 187 18.40 11.14 11.23
N THR A 188 18.09 9.85 11.18
CA THR A 188 17.26 9.20 12.21
C THR A 188 18.09 8.30 13.10
N ILE A 189 18.91 7.44 12.52
CA ILE A 189 19.69 6.45 13.26
C ILE A 189 21.12 6.91 13.53
N HIS A 190 21.67 6.43 14.64
CA HIS A 190 23.10 6.55 14.90
C HIS A 190 23.89 5.63 13.95
N ASP A 191 25.08 6.07 13.55
CA ASP A 191 25.88 5.41 12.51
C ASP A 191 26.33 3.98 12.90
N ASP A 192 26.30 3.63 14.18
CA ASP A 192 26.65 2.29 14.67
C ASP A 192 25.75 1.18 14.13
N ILE A 193 24.52 1.51 13.75
CA ILE A 193 23.59 0.54 13.16
C ILE A 193 24.11 0.07 11.79
N PRO A 194 24.29 0.93 10.77
CA PRO A 194 24.81 0.49 9.48
C PRO A 194 26.20 -0.14 9.59
N GLN A 195 27.05 0.34 10.50
CA GLN A 195 28.37 -0.25 10.75
C GLN A 195 28.28 -1.69 11.28
N LYS A 196 27.38 -1.96 12.23
CA LYS A 196 27.12 -3.33 12.73
C LYS A 196 26.55 -4.26 11.65
N LEU A 197 25.77 -3.70 10.71
CA LEU A 197 25.23 -4.45 9.58
C LEU A 197 26.26 -4.66 8.46
N GLY A 198 27.34 -3.87 8.43
CA GLY A 198 28.28 -3.80 7.32
C GLY A 198 27.77 -3.01 6.11
N ALA A 199 26.69 -2.23 6.28
CA ALA A 199 26.03 -1.50 5.21
C ALA A 199 26.67 -0.11 4.99
N GLU A 200 26.77 0.31 3.73
CA GLU A 200 27.16 1.68 3.39
C GLU A 200 26.05 2.65 3.81
N LEU A 201 26.37 3.61 4.68
CA LEU A 201 25.42 4.65 5.09
C LEU A 201 25.34 5.75 4.04
N ILE A 202 24.15 5.96 3.48
CA ILE A 202 23.82 7.04 2.56
C ILE A 202 22.73 7.92 3.17
N ARG A 203 23.04 9.19 3.35
CA ARG A 203 22.09 10.23 3.76
C ARG A 203 21.83 11.13 2.55
N ASP A 204 20.68 10.94 1.89
CA ASP A 204 20.30 11.73 0.71
C ASP A 204 18.77 11.75 0.55
N ASP A 205 18.20 12.95 0.62
CA ASP A 205 16.76 13.15 0.55
C ASP A 205 16.14 12.69 -0.78
N ARG A 206 16.81 12.97 -1.90
CA ARG A 206 16.29 12.67 -3.24
C ARG A 206 16.33 11.17 -3.49
N LEU A 207 17.44 10.54 -3.13
CA LEU A 207 17.62 9.10 -3.27
C LEU A 207 16.67 8.33 -2.35
N PHE A 208 16.56 8.73 -1.08
CA PHE A 208 15.62 8.13 -0.14
C PHE A 208 14.17 8.26 -0.63
N ASN A 209 13.75 9.46 -1.05
CA ASN A 209 12.40 9.68 -1.59
C ASN A 209 12.09 8.83 -2.83
N ALA A 210 13.08 8.58 -3.69
CA ALA A 210 12.89 7.73 -4.86
C ALA A 210 12.74 6.24 -4.48
N ALA A 211 13.48 5.79 -3.47
CA ALA A 211 13.47 4.40 -3.01
C ALA A 211 12.20 3.99 -2.24
N LEU A 212 11.45 4.95 -1.69
CA LEU A 212 10.19 4.69 -0.96
C LEU A 212 9.13 4.00 -1.83
N VAL A 213 8.81 4.59 -2.99
CA VAL A 213 7.96 3.98 -4.04
C VAL A 213 8.88 3.48 -5.14
N SER A 214 9.58 2.39 -4.83
CA SER A 214 10.61 1.81 -5.71
C SER A 214 10.07 0.83 -6.74
N LEU A 215 8.81 0.39 -6.60
CA LEU A 215 8.27 -0.74 -7.35
C LEU A 215 9.19 -1.96 -7.25
N GLY A 216 9.94 -2.13 -6.16
CA GLY A 216 10.90 -3.22 -5.94
C GLY A 216 12.16 -3.18 -6.83
N SER A 217 12.46 -2.06 -7.49
CA SER A 217 13.47 -1.99 -8.57
C SER A 217 14.84 -1.43 -8.15
N PHE A 218 15.00 -1.00 -6.90
CA PHE A 218 16.22 -0.38 -6.37
C PHE A 218 17.19 -1.40 -5.74
N GLY A 219 16.83 -2.69 -5.78
CA GLY A 219 17.47 -3.78 -5.04
C GLY A 219 16.44 -4.54 -4.21
N ILE A 220 16.90 -5.49 -3.38
CA ILE A 220 16.04 -6.19 -2.43
C ILE A 220 15.99 -5.36 -1.14
N VAL A 221 14.80 -4.86 -0.77
CA VAL A 221 14.57 -4.30 0.57
C VAL A 221 14.69 -5.43 1.58
N HIS A 222 15.66 -5.34 2.48
CA HIS A 222 15.90 -6.35 3.52
C HIS A 222 15.40 -5.88 4.88
N GLY A 223 15.52 -4.58 5.18
CA GLY A 223 15.03 -4.00 6.42
C GLY A 223 14.42 -2.61 6.21
N VAL A 224 13.51 -2.25 7.11
CA VAL A 224 12.78 -0.98 7.08
C VAL A 224 12.76 -0.43 8.51
N LEU A 225 13.10 0.85 8.65
CA LEU A 225 12.92 1.59 9.89
C LEU A 225 11.62 2.38 9.82
N LEU A 226 10.71 2.11 10.74
CA LEU A 226 9.40 2.73 10.83
C LEU A 226 9.36 3.73 11.98
N VAL A 227 8.60 4.81 11.78
CA VAL A 227 8.21 5.76 12.83
C VAL A 227 6.75 5.47 13.19
N ALA A 228 6.56 4.80 14.33
CA ALA A 228 5.25 4.59 14.93
C ALA A 228 4.80 5.85 15.69
N GLU A 229 3.57 5.83 16.19
CA GLU A 229 3.07 6.83 17.12
C GLU A 229 2.53 6.19 18.40
N ASP A 230 2.22 7.01 19.40
CA ASP A 230 1.60 6.52 20.63
C ASP A 230 0.30 5.77 20.31
N ARG A 231 0.04 4.69 21.04
CA ARG A 231 -1.19 3.92 20.84
C ARG A 231 -2.40 4.85 20.95
N TYR A 232 -3.28 4.74 19.97
CA TYR A 232 -4.52 5.48 19.89
C TYR A 232 -5.69 4.56 19.56
N TYR A 233 -6.89 5.09 19.71
CA TYR A 233 -8.15 4.43 19.45
C TYR A 233 -8.92 5.19 18.37
N LEU A 234 -9.67 4.45 17.55
CA LEU A 234 -10.52 4.98 16.51
C LEU A 234 -11.97 4.65 16.86
N GLN A 235 -12.76 5.68 17.15
CA GLN A 235 -14.20 5.56 17.37
C GLN A 235 -14.90 5.80 16.04
N ALA A 236 -15.66 4.82 15.55
CA ALA A 236 -16.13 4.75 14.18
C ALA A 236 -17.65 4.71 14.04
N TRP A 237 -18.13 5.32 12.97
CA TRP A 237 -19.51 5.32 12.53
C TRP A 237 -19.59 5.10 11.02
N ARG A 238 -20.66 4.45 10.57
CA ARG A 238 -21.03 4.34 9.16
C ARG A 238 -22.53 4.58 9.02
N GLN A 239 -22.91 5.56 8.20
CA GLN A 239 -24.30 5.87 7.89
C GLN A 239 -24.51 6.06 6.38
N ARG A 240 -25.70 5.76 5.88
CA ARG A 240 -26.12 6.15 4.53
C ARG A 240 -26.59 7.59 4.56
N MET A 241 -26.07 8.38 3.63
CA MET A 241 -26.41 9.80 3.48
C MET A 241 -26.82 10.08 2.03
N PRO A 242 -27.88 10.88 1.80
CA PRO A 242 -28.30 11.26 0.46
C PRO A 242 -27.21 12.06 -0.26
N LEU A 243 -27.08 11.87 -1.58
CA LEU A 243 -26.13 12.58 -2.44
C LEU A 243 -26.58 14.03 -2.72
N THR A 244 -26.71 14.84 -1.68
CA THR A 244 -27.03 16.27 -1.79
C THR A 244 -25.82 17.07 -2.29
N ASP A 245 -26.03 18.34 -2.68
CA ASP A 245 -24.93 19.21 -3.10
C ASP A 245 -23.93 19.48 -1.96
N GLU A 246 -24.39 19.49 -0.71
CA GLU A 246 -23.51 19.60 0.47
C GLU A 246 -22.64 18.36 0.65
N LEU A 247 -23.18 17.16 0.47
CA LEU A 247 -22.38 15.93 0.53
C LEU A 247 -21.38 15.86 -0.64
N TRP A 248 -21.78 16.31 -1.83
CA TRP A 248 -20.87 16.44 -2.97
C TRP A 248 -19.73 17.42 -2.70
N ARG A 249 -20.02 18.57 -2.08
CA ARG A 249 -19.02 19.56 -1.69
C ARG A 249 -18.06 19.01 -0.62
N ALA A 250 -18.57 18.23 0.33
CA ALA A 250 -17.73 17.50 1.29
C ALA A 250 -16.81 16.48 0.62
N MET A 251 -17.31 15.74 -0.39
CA MET A 251 -16.48 14.80 -1.15
C MET A 251 -15.44 15.51 -2.03
N ASP A 252 -15.80 16.66 -2.60
CA ASP A 252 -14.97 17.34 -3.59
C ASP A 252 -13.89 18.23 -2.98
N GLN A 253 -14.19 18.87 -1.86
CA GLN A 253 -13.36 19.93 -1.28
C GLN A 253 -13.01 19.68 0.19
N LEU A 254 -13.51 18.60 0.80
CA LEU A 254 -13.47 18.39 2.26
C LEU A 254 -14.11 19.55 3.04
N ASP A 255 -15.09 20.22 2.41
CA ASP A 255 -15.91 21.25 3.04
C ASP A 255 -17.19 20.63 3.60
N PHE A 256 -17.20 20.46 4.92
CA PHE A 256 -18.33 19.87 5.65
C PHE A 256 -19.40 20.89 6.05
N SER A 257 -19.29 22.16 5.65
CA SER A 257 -20.29 23.16 6.01
C SER A 257 -21.64 22.82 5.37
N GLY A 258 -22.69 22.73 6.18
CA GLY A 258 -24.04 22.34 5.72
C GLY A 258 -24.27 20.82 5.63
N VAL A 259 -23.29 19.98 5.98
CA VAL A 259 -23.50 18.53 6.14
C VAL A 259 -23.05 18.07 7.51
N GLN A 260 -23.95 17.39 8.24
CA GLN A 260 -23.62 16.79 9.52
C GLN A 260 -23.05 15.38 9.26
N LEU A 261 -21.75 15.21 9.47
CA LEU A 261 -21.13 13.88 9.44
C LEU A 261 -21.59 13.04 10.65
N PRO A 262 -21.59 11.69 10.53
CA PRO A 262 -21.89 10.82 11.65
C PRO A 262 -20.94 11.01 12.83
N GLY A 263 -21.40 10.67 14.04
CA GLY A 263 -20.60 10.78 15.27
C GLY A 263 -20.65 12.17 15.91
N PRO A 264 -19.62 12.55 16.71
CA PRO A 264 -19.65 13.77 17.51
C PRO A 264 -19.65 15.04 16.66
N ALA A 265 -20.54 15.98 16.96
CA ALA A 265 -20.65 17.24 16.24
C ALA A 265 -19.42 18.14 16.45
N GLY A 266 -19.05 18.88 15.40
CA GLY A 266 -17.99 19.89 15.46
C GLY A 266 -16.55 19.36 15.47
N LEU A 267 -16.35 18.05 15.38
CA LEU A 267 -15.02 17.45 15.26
C LEU A 267 -14.66 17.18 13.80
N LYS A 268 -13.41 17.45 13.42
CA LYS A 268 -12.84 16.96 12.16
C LYS A 268 -12.62 15.44 12.29
N PRO A 269 -13.11 14.61 11.35
CA PRO A 269 -12.82 13.18 11.38
C PRO A 269 -11.34 12.93 11.11
N TYR A 270 -10.75 11.95 11.80
CA TYR A 270 -9.40 11.48 11.50
C TYR A 270 -9.38 10.63 10.25
N HIS A 271 -10.36 9.73 10.11
CA HIS A 271 -10.55 8.87 8.94
C HIS A 271 -11.88 9.20 8.27
N LEU A 272 -11.90 9.32 6.94
CA LEU A 272 -13.10 9.62 6.17
C LEU A 272 -13.16 8.78 4.90
N GLN A 273 -14.28 8.10 4.66
CA GLN A 273 -14.53 7.34 3.44
C GLN A 273 -15.97 7.51 2.97
N PHE A 274 -16.15 7.66 1.66
CA PHE A 274 -17.46 7.60 1.01
C PHE A 274 -17.52 6.38 0.10
N VAL A 275 -18.62 5.62 0.12
CA VAL A 275 -18.83 4.49 -0.79
C VAL A 275 -20.16 4.66 -1.51
N ILE A 276 -20.10 4.76 -2.83
CA ILE A 276 -21.24 4.96 -3.73
C ILE A 276 -21.48 3.66 -4.48
N ASN A 277 -22.71 3.17 -4.44
CA ASN A 277 -23.18 2.13 -5.36
C ASN A 277 -23.66 2.80 -6.65
N PRO A 278 -22.93 2.68 -7.77
CA PRO A 278 -23.28 3.36 -9.01
C PRO A 278 -24.58 2.82 -9.65
N ASN A 279 -25.12 1.71 -9.14
CA ASN A 279 -26.37 1.09 -9.58
C ASN A 279 -27.55 1.36 -8.63
N ASP A 280 -27.36 2.14 -7.56
CA ASP A 280 -28.39 2.40 -6.52
C ASP A 280 -28.17 3.79 -5.89
N LEU A 281 -28.19 4.84 -6.73
CA LEU A 281 -27.90 6.22 -6.31
C LEU A 281 -28.99 6.83 -5.43
N GLU A 282 -30.23 6.36 -5.54
CA GLU A 282 -31.38 6.87 -4.76
C GLU A 282 -31.18 6.67 -3.26
N ARG A 283 -30.46 5.61 -2.87
CA ARG A 283 -30.15 5.31 -1.47
C ARG A 283 -28.88 5.99 -0.96
N GLY A 284 -28.29 6.88 -1.76
CA GLY A 284 -27.17 7.73 -1.37
C GLY A 284 -25.82 7.02 -1.30
N ALA A 285 -24.92 7.57 -0.49
CA ALA A 285 -23.59 7.04 -0.24
C ALA A 285 -23.46 6.56 1.21
N TYR A 286 -22.71 5.50 1.43
CA TYR A 286 -22.23 5.18 2.77
C TYR A 286 -21.09 6.13 3.13
N VAL A 287 -21.19 6.74 4.31
CA VAL A 287 -20.20 7.64 4.87
C VAL A 287 -19.64 7.00 6.12
N THR A 288 -18.38 6.57 6.05
CA THR A 288 -17.65 6.03 7.19
C THR A 288 -16.71 7.10 7.73
N VAL A 289 -16.83 7.39 9.02
CA VAL A 289 -15.95 8.33 9.73
C VAL A 289 -15.36 7.66 10.95
N MET A 290 -14.12 8.01 11.27
CA MET A 290 -13.51 7.62 12.54
C MET A 290 -12.83 8.81 13.19
N TYR A 291 -12.98 8.93 14.51
CA TYR A 291 -12.38 9.97 15.32
C TYR A 291 -11.28 9.36 16.18
N LYS A 292 -10.13 10.04 16.26
CA LYS A 292 -8.92 9.55 16.93
C LYS A 292 -8.91 9.99 18.39
N HIS A 293 -8.67 9.06 19.31
CA HIS A 293 -8.60 9.30 20.74
C HIS A 293 -7.32 8.70 21.32
N ALA A 294 -6.65 9.42 22.22
CA ALA A 294 -5.48 8.91 22.94
C ALA A 294 -5.86 7.79 23.94
N GLN A 295 -7.09 7.84 24.47
CA GLN A 295 -7.66 6.82 25.35
C GLN A 295 -8.97 6.31 24.76
N ARG A 296 -9.28 5.05 25.04
CA ARG A 296 -10.54 4.43 24.60
C ARG A 296 -11.72 5.19 25.21
N PRO A 297 -12.67 5.72 24.40
CA PRO A 297 -13.89 6.31 24.92
C PRO A 297 -14.68 5.31 25.79
N PRO A 298 -15.23 5.75 26.92
CA PRO A 298 -16.01 4.87 27.80
C PRO A 298 -17.27 4.37 27.07
N ASN A 299 -17.70 3.14 27.39
CA ASN A 299 -18.92 2.51 26.87
C ASN A 299 -18.97 2.21 25.36
N SER A 300 -17.93 2.53 24.58
CA SER A 300 -17.86 2.18 23.16
C SER A 300 -17.45 0.71 22.97
N PRO A 301 -18.28 -0.16 22.35
CA PRO A 301 -17.97 -1.57 22.14
C PRO A 301 -16.75 -1.78 21.23
N PRO A 302 -15.99 -2.87 21.44
CA PRO A 302 -14.90 -3.24 20.51
C PRO A 302 -15.48 -3.73 19.18
N PRO A 303 -14.66 -3.74 18.10
CA PRO A 303 -15.01 -4.47 16.88
C PRO A 303 -15.32 -5.93 17.22
N SER A 304 -16.34 -6.51 16.57
CA SER A 304 -16.73 -7.90 16.81
C SER A 304 -15.60 -8.85 16.39
N PRO A 305 -15.07 -9.69 17.30
CA PRO A 305 -14.05 -10.66 16.96
C PRO A 305 -14.58 -11.69 15.93
N GLY A 306 -13.80 -11.98 14.89
CA GLY A 306 -14.07 -13.07 13.95
C GLY A 306 -15.13 -12.78 12.88
N SER A 307 -15.61 -11.54 12.73
CA SER A 307 -16.40 -11.17 11.56
C SER A 307 -15.54 -11.23 10.29
N LYS A 308 -16.08 -11.74 9.18
CA LYS A 308 -15.39 -11.75 7.87
C LYS A 308 -15.08 -10.35 7.37
N LEU A 309 -15.87 -9.37 7.82
CA LEU A 309 -15.67 -7.96 7.53
C LEU A 309 -15.56 -7.14 8.82
N THR A 310 -14.68 -6.16 8.86
CA THR A 310 -14.45 -5.26 9.99
C THR A 310 -14.91 -3.83 9.69
N PRO A 311 -15.05 -2.96 10.71
CA PRO A 311 -15.42 -1.56 10.50
C PRO A 311 -14.46 -0.78 9.58
N GLY A 312 -13.17 -1.18 9.51
CA GLY A 312 -12.16 -0.54 8.68
C GLY A 312 -12.02 -1.08 7.26
N ASP A 313 -12.78 -2.11 6.91
CA ASP A 313 -12.74 -2.69 5.56
C ASP A 313 -13.20 -1.70 4.48
N SER A 314 -12.54 -1.76 3.33
CA SER A 314 -12.88 -0.94 2.16
C SER A 314 -13.86 -1.65 1.23
N ALA A 315 -14.25 -0.94 0.15
CA ALA A 315 -15.12 -1.49 -0.88
C ALA A 315 -14.58 -2.81 -1.48
N LEU A 316 -13.26 -2.93 -1.61
CA LEU A 316 -12.60 -4.11 -2.16
C LEU A 316 -12.82 -5.37 -1.31
N GLU A 317 -12.67 -5.27 0.01
CA GLU A 317 -12.85 -6.41 0.92
C GLU A 317 -14.30 -6.90 0.92
N ILE A 318 -15.27 -5.98 0.84
CA ILE A 318 -16.69 -6.32 0.70
C ILE A 318 -16.90 -7.11 -0.60
N VAL A 319 -16.47 -6.55 -1.73
CA VAL A 319 -16.63 -7.16 -3.05
C VAL A 319 -16.02 -8.56 -3.06
N GLY A 320 -14.82 -8.70 -2.49
CA GLY A 320 -14.15 -9.98 -2.34
C GLY A 320 -14.97 -11.00 -1.55
N ALA A 321 -15.47 -10.62 -0.36
CA ALA A 321 -16.32 -11.47 0.46
C ALA A 321 -17.61 -11.90 -0.28
N LEU A 322 -18.18 -11.02 -1.11
CA LEU A 322 -19.35 -11.34 -1.93
C LEU A 322 -19.00 -12.32 -3.06
N THR A 323 -17.85 -12.16 -3.73
CA THR A 323 -17.40 -13.05 -4.81
C THR A 323 -17.01 -14.44 -4.33
N ASP A 324 -16.56 -14.56 -3.08
CA ASP A 324 -16.30 -15.86 -2.44
C ASP A 324 -17.59 -16.65 -2.20
N MET A 325 -18.71 -15.96 -1.98
CA MET A 325 -20.02 -16.57 -1.80
C MET A 325 -20.68 -16.93 -3.13
N VAL A 326 -20.58 -16.05 -4.12
CA VAL A 326 -21.21 -16.21 -5.44
C VAL A 326 -20.21 -15.80 -6.52
N SER A 327 -19.78 -16.75 -7.34
CA SER A 327 -18.76 -16.49 -8.37
C SER A 327 -19.24 -15.59 -9.50
N ASP A 328 -20.52 -15.68 -9.88
CA ASP A 328 -21.12 -14.94 -11.00
C ASP A 328 -22.05 -13.83 -10.49
N LEU A 329 -21.42 -12.79 -9.94
CA LEU A 329 -22.13 -11.69 -9.29
C LEU A 329 -22.82 -10.78 -10.32
N THR A 330 -24.15 -10.84 -10.40
CA THR A 330 -24.97 -9.90 -11.19
C THR A 330 -25.25 -8.62 -10.40
N ILE A 331 -25.65 -7.53 -11.07
CA ILE A 331 -25.92 -6.24 -10.40
C ILE A 331 -27.05 -6.33 -9.34
N PRO A 332 -28.21 -6.95 -9.62
CA PRO A 332 -29.27 -7.05 -8.60
C PRO A 332 -28.86 -7.92 -7.40
N VAL A 333 -28.10 -8.99 -7.64
CA VAL A 333 -27.56 -9.84 -6.58
C VAL A 333 -26.53 -9.07 -5.75
N PHE A 334 -25.64 -8.33 -6.41
CA PHE A 334 -24.66 -7.47 -5.75
C PHE A 334 -25.31 -6.46 -4.82
N ALA A 335 -26.31 -5.71 -5.30
CA ALA A 335 -27.00 -4.70 -4.50
C ALA A 335 -27.68 -5.30 -3.26
N LYS A 336 -28.39 -6.43 -3.42
CA LYS A 336 -29.03 -7.13 -2.29
C LYS A 336 -28.02 -7.63 -1.26
N LEU A 337 -26.88 -8.15 -1.69
CA LEU A 337 -25.86 -8.63 -0.77
C LEU A 337 -25.10 -7.49 -0.10
N LEU A 338 -24.81 -6.41 -0.82
CA LEU A 338 -24.16 -5.22 -0.28
C LEU A 338 -24.89 -4.69 0.96
N ASP A 339 -26.22 -4.57 0.90
CA ASP A 339 -27.05 -4.13 2.03
C ASP A 339 -26.87 -4.98 3.29
N ARG A 340 -26.66 -6.29 3.09
CA ARG A 340 -26.50 -7.25 4.18
C ARG A 340 -25.10 -7.19 4.81
N PHE A 341 -24.07 -6.94 4.01
CA PHE A 341 -22.66 -7.06 4.43
C PHE A 341 -21.98 -5.72 4.73
N TYR A 342 -22.47 -4.63 4.17
CA TYR A 342 -21.97 -3.28 4.39
C TYR A 342 -23.00 -2.42 5.11
N GLY A 343 -23.62 -2.98 6.15
CA GLY A 343 -24.60 -2.27 6.96
C GLY A 343 -24.03 -1.05 7.69
N GLU A 344 -24.92 -0.20 8.16
CA GLU A 344 -24.60 0.91 9.06
C GLU A 344 -24.16 0.39 10.43
N PHE A 345 -23.30 1.15 11.09
CA PHE A 345 -22.93 0.91 12.48
C PHE A 345 -22.65 2.24 13.17
N SER A 346 -22.73 2.23 14.49
CA SER A 346 -22.50 3.41 15.31
C SER A 346 -21.63 3.05 16.49
N ASP A 347 -20.70 3.95 16.81
CA ASP A 347 -19.94 3.93 18.04
C ASP A 347 -19.17 2.61 18.27
N ILE A 348 -18.35 2.21 17.31
CA ILE A 348 -17.41 1.08 17.49
C ILE A 348 -16.01 1.64 17.72
N THR A 349 -15.34 1.21 18.80
CA THR A 349 -13.97 1.63 19.09
C THR A 349 -12.98 0.48 19.12
N GLY A 350 -11.93 0.58 18.32
CA GLY A 350 -10.76 -0.29 18.40
C GLY A 350 -9.44 0.48 18.22
N THR A 351 -8.33 -0.18 18.51
CA THR A 351 -7.01 0.27 18.02
C THR A 351 -6.93 0.11 16.49
N PRO A 352 -5.97 0.74 15.80
CA PRO A 352 -5.78 0.52 14.36
C PRO A 352 -5.70 -0.96 13.97
N GLY A 353 -4.99 -1.79 14.75
CA GLY A 353 -4.89 -3.24 14.51
C GLY A 353 -6.20 -4.00 14.68
N GLN A 354 -7.10 -3.52 15.55
CA GLN A 354 -8.44 -4.09 15.74
C GLN A 354 -9.44 -3.62 14.67
N MET A 355 -9.26 -2.40 14.15
CA MET A 355 -10.13 -1.79 13.16
C MET A 355 -9.81 -2.21 11.74
N PHE A 356 -8.53 -2.49 11.44
CA PHE A 356 -8.03 -2.88 10.12
C PHE A 356 -7.24 -4.19 10.25
N THR A 357 -7.86 -5.31 9.94
CA THR A 357 -7.26 -6.65 10.11
C THR A 357 -6.69 -7.20 8.79
N ASP A 358 -6.05 -8.38 8.84
CA ASP A 358 -5.69 -9.13 7.65
C ASP A 358 -6.93 -9.86 7.08
N THR A 359 -7.70 -9.16 6.23
CA THR A 359 -8.79 -9.84 5.54
C THR A 359 -8.24 -10.91 4.60
N SER A 360 -8.85 -12.10 4.61
CA SER A 360 -8.36 -13.27 3.87
C SER A 360 -8.83 -13.33 2.42
N THR A 361 -9.25 -12.19 1.85
CA THR A 361 -9.82 -12.11 0.50
C THR A 361 -8.84 -12.63 -0.54
N ARG A 362 -9.02 -13.89 -0.97
CA ARG A 362 -8.17 -14.58 -1.94
C ARG A 362 -8.97 -14.85 -3.21
N GLY A 363 -8.49 -14.31 -4.32
CA GLY A 363 -9.11 -14.49 -5.64
C GLY A 363 -10.38 -13.66 -5.86
N LYS A 364 -10.71 -13.46 -7.15
CA LYS A 364 -11.98 -12.95 -7.70
C LYS A 364 -12.43 -11.50 -7.41
N ALA A 365 -11.72 -10.72 -6.59
CA ALA A 365 -11.91 -9.27 -6.55
C ALA A 365 -11.11 -8.56 -7.66
N PHE A 366 -11.66 -7.48 -8.21
CA PHE A 366 -10.98 -6.52 -9.07
C PHE A 366 -10.90 -5.21 -8.30
N GLY A 367 -9.69 -4.63 -8.23
CA GLY A 367 -9.51 -3.30 -7.68
C GLY A 367 -8.65 -2.45 -8.60
N SER A 368 -9.14 -1.24 -8.91
CA SER A 368 -8.34 -0.14 -9.44
C SER A 368 -8.45 1.06 -8.51
N ALA A 369 -7.49 1.96 -8.56
CA ALA A 369 -7.56 3.23 -7.84
C ALA A 369 -6.90 4.36 -8.60
N LEU A 370 -7.52 5.53 -8.53
CA LEU A 370 -7.02 6.77 -9.10
C LEU A 370 -6.72 7.76 -7.98
N GLY A 371 -5.58 8.44 -8.03
CA GLY A 371 -5.35 9.63 -7.21
C GLY A 371 -5.83 10.86 -7.97
N VAL A 372 -6.68 11.68 -7.35
CA VAL A 372 -7.36 12.84 -7.94
C VAL A 372 -7.17 14.04 -7.00
N PRO A 373 -6.86 15.25 -7.52
CA PRO A 373 -6.81 16.45 -6.68
C PRO A 373 -8.20 16.83 -6.19
N LEU A 374 -8.27 17.49 -5.03
CA LEU A 374 -9.51 18.14 -4.59
C LEU A 374 -10.01 19.15 -5.65
N GLY A 375 -11.32 19.36 -5.70
CA GLY A 375 -11.99 20.17 -6.73
C GLY A 375 -12.24 19.44 -8.06
N GLN A 376 -11.71 18.23 -8.23
CA GLN A 376 -11.95 17.39 -9.41
C GLN A 376 -12.64 16.06 -9.07
N VAL A 377 -12.96 15.82 -7.81
CA VAL A 377 -13.53 14.55 -7.34
C VAL A 377 -14.93 14.37 -7.89
N ARG A 378 -15.80 15.40 -7.78
CA ARG A 378 -17.18 15.33 -8.30
C ARG A 378 -17.19 15.03 -9.79
N LYS A 379 -16.40 15.78 -10.57
CA LYS A 379 -16.26 15.57 -12.02
C LYS A 379 -15.79 14.14 -12.34
N THR A 380 -14.84 13.61 -11.57
CA THR A 380 -14.32 12.25 -11.76
C THR A 380 -15.39 11.19 -11.48
N VAL A 381 -16.11 11.32 -10.36
CA VAL A 381 -17.17 10.37 -9.99
C VAL A 381 -18.33 10.46 -10.98
N GLU A 382 -18.76 11.66 -11.36
CA GLU A 382 -19.82 11.85 -12.37
C GLU A 382 -19.44 11.25 -13.73
N ALA A 383 -18.17 11.36 -14.15
CA ALA A 383 -17.69 10.68 -15.36
C ALA A 383 -17.81 9.15 -15.23
N ALA A 384 -17.45 8.58 -14.09
CA ALA A 384 -17.61 7.14 -13.83
C ALA A 384 -19.11 6.74 -13.81
N LEU A 385 -19.96 7.51 -13.14
CA LEU A 385 -21.42 7.28 -13.11
C LEU A 385 -22.04 7.37 -14.51
N ALA A 386 -21.59 8.31 -15.35
CA ALA A 386 -22.04 8.40 -16.73
C ALA A 386 -21.70 7.15 -17.53
N ILE A 387 -20.47 6.62 -17.38
CA ILE A 387 -20.11 5.31 -17.97
C ILE A 387 -20.99 4.20 -17.40
N ASN A 388 -21.32 4.21 -16.10
CA ASN A 388 -22.14 3.16 -15.49
C ASN A 388 -23.59 3.15 -16.01
N ARG A 389 -24.15 4.31 -16.39
CA ARG A 389 -25.48 4.38 -17.03
C ARG A 389 -25.53 3.68 -18.38
N GLU A 390 -24.43 3.73 -19.13
CA GLU A 390 -24.31 3.11 -20.45
C GLU A 390 -23.78 1.66 -20.38
N TYR A 391 -22.93 1.40 -19.38
CA TYR A 391 -22.18 0.15 -19.23
C TYR A 391 -22.04 -0.21 -17.75
N ALA A 392 -23.14 -0.65 -17.15
CA ALA A 392 -23.18 -0.96 -15.73
C ALA A 392 -22.24 -2.13 -15.34
N PHE A 393 -21.62 -2.03 -14.16
CA PHE A 393 -20.80 -3.09 -13.58
C PHE A 393 -21.21 -3.42 -12.13
N PRO A 394 -21.03 -4.68 -11.67
CA PRO A 394 -21.36 -5.10 -10.31
C PRO A 394 -20.21 -4.75 -9.35
N GLY A 395 -20.14 -3.49 -8.93
CA GLY A 395 -19.12 -3.00 -8.01
C GLY A 395 -19.44 -1.64 -7.39
N LEU A 396 -18.44 -1.04 -6.75
CA LEU A 396 -18.55 0.16 -5.93
C LEU A 396 -17.51 1.20 -6.36
N LEU A 397 -17.84 2.46 -6.09
CA LEU A 397 -16.92 3.58 -6.14
C LEU A 397 -16.65 4.02 -4.71
N ALA A 398 -15.40 3.98 -4.24
CA ALA A 398 -15.04 4.44 -2.91
C ALA A 398 -14.07 5.61 -2.97
N LEU A 399 -14.32 6.64 -2.18
CA LEU A 399 -13.48 7.82 -2.02
C LEU A 399 -12.76 7.74 -0.69
N ARG A 400 -11.43 7.81 -0.73
CA ARG A 400 -10.54 7.91 0.43
C ARG A 400 -9.66 9.15 0.30
N TYR A 401 -9.10 9.66 1.38
CA TYR A 401 -8.30 10.90 1.36
C TYR A 401 -6.97 10.68 2.06
N VAL A 402 -5.90 11.19 1.45
CA VAL A 402 -4.53 10.95 1.87
C VAL A 402 -3.69 12.20 1.65
N MET A 403 -2.90 12.59 2.66
CA MET A 403 -1.99 13.71 2.52
C MET A 403 -0.94 13.47 1.41
N PRO A 404 -0.44 14.52 0.74
CA PRO A 404 0.54 14.38 -0.31
C PRO A 404 1.84 13.74 0.21
N SER A 405 2.32 12.70 -0.47
CA SER A 405 3.55 12.00 -0.13
C SER A 405 4.78 12.69 -0.73
N LYS A 406 5.89 12.63 0.00
CA LYS A 406 7.20 13.11 -0.47
C LYS A 406 7.92 12.15 -1.42
N ALA A 407 7.43 10.91 -1.56
CA ALA A 407 8.08 9.93 -2.41
C ALA A 407 8.03 10.34 -3.88
N THR A 408 9.14 10.13 -4.59
CA THR A 408 9.36 10.71 -5.92
C THR A 408 8.34 10.23 -6.95
N LEU A 409 7.75 9.05 -6.81
CA LEU A 409 6.69 8.57 -7.71
C LEU A 409 5.45 8.12 -6.94
N ALA A 410 5.16 8.68 -5.75
CA ALA A 410 3.89 8.41 -5.09
C ALA A 410 2.71 8.87 -5.94
N PHE A 411 1.71 8.02 -6.13
CA PHE A 411 0.47 8.41 -6.82
C PHE A 411 -0.38 9.36 -5.94
N THR A 412 -0.26 9.26 -4.61
CA THR A 412 -0.84 10.20 -3.64
C THR A 412 -0.01 11.48 -3.50
N HIS A 413 0.06 12.31 -4.56
CA HIS A 413 0.93 13.50 -4.60
C HIS A 413 0.20 14.82 -4.86
N HIS A 414 -1.12 14.82 -5.02
CA HIS A 414 -1.88 16.04 -5.25
C HIS A 414 -1.96 16.88 -3.98
N ASP A 415 -1.65 18.16 -4.10
CA ASP A 415 -1.79 19.18 -3.05
C ASP A 415 -3.18 19.85 -3.12
N PRO A 416 -3.81 20.22 -1.99
CA PRO A 416 -3.35 20.00 -0.60
C PRO A 416 -3.60 18.57 -0.10
N MET A 417 -4.36 17.77 -0.86
CA MET A 417 -4.75 16.41 -0.51
C MET A 417 -5.05 15.62 -1.79
N THR A 418 -4.75 14.33 -1.79
CA THR A 418 -5.23 13.41 -2.82
C THR A 418 -6.51 12.73 -2.37
N CYS A 419 -7.57 12.85 -3.17
CA CYS A 419 -8.70 11.93 -3.10
C CYS A 419 -8.36 10.68 -3.91
N VAL A 420 -8.39 9.50 -3.29
CA VAL A 420 -8.26 8.22 -3.97
C VAL A 420 -9.65 7.68 -4.30
N LEU A 421 -9.98 7.63 -5.59
CA LEU A 421 -11.16 6.95 -6.10
C LEU A 421 -10.82 5.49 -6.38
N ASP A 422 -11.27 4.59 -5.53
CA ASP A 422 -11.25 3.15 -5.77
C ASP A 422 -12.44 2.73 -6.64
N ILE A 423 -12.17 1.89 -7.63
CA ILE A 423 -13.18 1.20 -8.43
C ILE A 423 -13.01 -0.29 -8.16
N ASP A 424 -13.87 -0.82 -7.29
CA ASP A 424 -13.77 -2.19 -6.81
C ASP A 424 -15.00 -3.00 -7.27
N GLY A 425 -14.80 -4.18 -7.83
CA GLY A 425 -15.88 -5.00 -8.36
C GLY A 425 -15.47 -6.45 -8.56
N ALA A 426 -16.41 -7.31 -8.97
CA ALA A 426 -16.06 -8.71 -9.26
C ALA A 426 -15.07 -8.77 -10.43
N SER A 427 -14.06 -9.65 -10.34
CA SER A 427 -13.08 -9.85 -11.40
C SER A 427 -13.73 -10.46 -12.64
N SER A 428 -13.98 -9.60 -13.63
CA SER A 428 -14.65 -9.97 -14.87
C SER A 428 -14.14 -9.11 -16.03
N ALA A 429 -14.36 -9.58 -17.26
CA ALA A 429 -14.11 -8.77 -18.45
C ALA A 429 -14.92 -7.47 -18.44
N ARG A 430 -16.16 -7.52 -17.91
CA ARG A 430 -17.02 -6.34 -17.75
C ARG A 430 -16.39 -5.28 -16.84
N THR A 431 -15.93 -5.66 -15.65
CA THR A 431 -15.29 -4.71 -14.71
C THR A 431 -14.01 -4.12 -15.29
N LYS A 432 -13.21 -4.93 -16.00
CA LYS A 432 -12.02 -4.45 -16.73
C LYS A 432 -12.38 -3.40 -17.78
N THR A 433 -13.36 -3.69 -18.64
CA THR A 433 -13.82 -2.78 -19.70
C THR A 433 -14.42 -1.50 -19.11
N TYR A 434 -15.18 -1.60 -18.01
CA TYR A 434 -15.71 -0.43 -17.31
C TYR A 434 -14.59 0.51 -16.86
N CYS A 435 -13.57 -0.02 -16.17
CA CYS A 435 -12.45 0.80 -15.70
C CYS A 435 -11.68 1.45 -16.86
N GLN A 436 -11.43 0.70 -17.94
CA GLN A 436 -10.80 1.25 -19.15
C GLN A 436 -11.60 2.42 -19.74
N LYS A 437 -12.92 2.30 -19.83
CA LYS A 437 -13.80 3.38 -20.29
C LYS A 437 -13.73 4.60 -19.37
N VAL A 438 -13.68 4.40 -18.05
CA VAL A 438 -13.50 5.50 -17.09
C VAL A 438 -12.16 6.21 -17.31
N TRP A 439 -11.04 5.47 -17.36
CA TRP A 439 -9.72 6.09 -17.58
C TRP A 439 -9.62 6.82 -18.92
N GLN A 440 -10.21 6.25 -19.97
CA GLN A 440 -10.30 6.90 -21.28
C GLN A 440 -11.08 8.21 -21.19
N ARG A 441 -12.28 8.18 -20.60
CA ARG A 441 -13.12 9.38 -20.44
C ARG A 441 -12.42 10.48 -19.65
N LEU A 442 -11.74 10.13 -18.56
CA LEU A 442 -10.98 11.10 -17.75
C LEU A 442 -9.81 11.70 -18.55
N THR A 443 -9.14 10.89 -19.37
CA THR A 443 -8.08 11.36 -20.27
C THR A 443 -8.64 12.34 -21.31
N GLU A 444 -9.75 12.00 -21.97
CA GLU A 444 -10.43 12.84 -22.97
C GLU A 444 -10.92 14.17 -22.36
N GLN A 445 -11.40 14.14 -21.12
CA GLN A 445 -11.86 15.32 -20.37
C GLN A 445 -10.74 16.09 -19.66
N GLN A 446 -9.48 15.67 -19.85
CA GLN A 446 -8.29 16.27 -19.24
C GLN A 446 -8.40 16.40 -17.72
N VAL A 447 -9.03 15.42 -17.06
CA VAL A 447 -9.10 15.38 -15.60
C VAL A 447 -7.74 14.93 -15.06
N PRO A 448 -7.05 15.73 -14.24
CA PRO A 448 -5.78 15.31 -13.65
C PRO A 448 -5.98 14.07 -12.77
N HIS A 449 -5.26 13.00 -13.04
CA HIS A 449 -5.29 11.80 -12.23
C HIS A 449 -3.97 11.03 -12.30
N SER A 450 -3.67 10.31 -11.23
CA SER A 450 -2.63 9.28 -11.15
C SER A 450 -3.28 7.91 -10.96
N LEU A 451 -2.52 6.82 -11.12
CA LEU A 451 -3.02 5.45 -10.93
C LEU A 451 -2.18 4.74 -9.87
N HIS A 452 -2.84 3.97 -9.01
CA HIS A 452 -2.18 3.21 -7.95
C HIS A 452 -1.32 2.07 -8.54
N TRP A 453 -0.04 2.03 -8.16
CA TRP A 453 0.95 1.10 -8.73
C TRP A 453 0.65 -0.38 -8.47
N GLY A 454 0.20 -0.70 -7.25
CA GLY A 454 -0.16 -2.06 -6.84
C GLY A 454 -1.54 -2.56 -7.29
N LYS A 455 -2.39 -1.70 -7.89
CA LYS A 455 -3.74 -2.06 -8.35
C LYS A 455 -3.79 -2.25 -9.87
N ILE A 456 -4.92 -2.69 -10.40
CA ILE A 456 -5.11 -2.82 -11.85
C ILE A 456 -5.10 -1.43 -12.48
N ASN A 457 -4.25 -1.23 -13.48
CA ASN A 457 -4.04 0.04 -14.17
C ASN A 457 -3.65 -0.20 -15.64
N ASN A 458 -3.60 0.87 -16.44
CA ASN A 458 -3.14 0.87 -17.83
C ASN A 458 -1.93 1.80 -18.03
N LEU A 459 -1.06 1.89 -17.02
CA LEU A 459 0.10 2.76 -17.10
C LEU A 459 1.09 2.28 -18.17
N ASP A 460 1.65 3.23 -18.90
CA ASP A 460 2.77 3.08 -19.81
C ASP A 460 3.74 4.27 -19.62
N GLY A 461 4.88 4.26 -20.31
CA GLY A 461 5.88 5.32 -20.19
C GLY A 461 5.36 6.72 -20.55
N ALA A 462 4.43 6.83 -21.50
CA ALA A 462 3.85 8.11 -21.88
C ALA A 462 2.94 8.65 -20.77
N ARG A 463 2.08 7.79 -20.19
CA ARG A 463 1.23 8.14 -19.04
C ARG A 463 2.05 8.48 -17.80
N VAL A 464 3.07 7.68 -17.48
CA VAL A 464 3.96 7.97 -16.33
C VAL A 464 4.62 9.34 -16.49
N ARG A 465 5.20 9.64 -17.65
CA ARG A 465 5.82 10.96 -17.90
C ARG A 465 4.80 12.10 -17.95
N GLY A 466 3.60 11.84 -18.46
CA GLY A 466 2.49 12.81 -18.46
C GLY A 466 1.98 13.13 -17.05
N THR A 467 1.83 12.13 -16.18
CA THR A 467 1.35 12.28 -14.80
C THR A 467 2.39 12.97 -13.91
N TYR A 468 3.65 12.53 -13.95
CA TYR A 468 4.68 12.97 -13.00
C TYR A 468 5.58 14.09 -13.54
N GLY A 469 5.55 14.34 -14.84
CA GLY A 469 6.48 15.24 -15.53
C GLY A 469 7.84 14.58 -15.79
N PRO A 470 8.55 15.00 -16.86
CA PRO A 470 9.82 14.40 -17.26
C PRO A 470 10.90 14.53 -16.18
N GLU A 471 11.00 15.68 -15.51
CA GLU A 471 12.05 15.93 -14.50
C GLU A 471 11.94 14.98 -13.29
N ARG A 472 10.72 14.74 -12.81
CA ARG A 472 10.46 13.85 -11.67
C ARG A 472 10.78 12.40 -12.01
N VAL A 473 10.43 11.97 -13.23
CA VAL A 473 10.77 10.64 -13.75
C VAL A 473 12.29 10.47 -13.91
N GLU A 474 12.97 11.45 -14.50
CA GLU A 474 14.43 11.42 -14.65
C GLU A 474 15.16 11.45 -13.30
N ALA A 475 14.64 12.17 -12.30
CA ALA A 475 15.20 12.16 -10.95
C ALA A 475 15.10 10.77 -10.30
N TRP A 476 13.97 10.06 -10.49
CA TRP A 476 13.81 8.69 -10.00
C TRP A 476 14.75 7.71 -10.72
N LEU A 477 14.89 7.83 -12.04
CA LEU A 477 15.82 7.01 -12.84
C LEU A 477 17.29 7.22 -12.42
N LYS A 478 17.69 8.48 -12.21
CA LYS A 478 19.04 8.82 -11.72
C LYS A 478 19.30 8.26 -10.32
N ALA A 479 18.32 8.33 -9.43
CA ALA A 479 18.40 7.75 -8.09
C ALA A 479 18.60 6.23 -8.16
N ARG A 480 17.85 5.55 -9.03
CA ARG A 480 18.03 4.11 -9.28
C ARG A 480 19.43 3.78 -9.81
N GLN A 481 19.93 4.57 -10.77
CA GLN A 481 21.26 4.42 -11.34
C GLN A 481 22.37 4.63 -10.30
N ALA A 482 22.19 5.53 -9.33
CA ALA A 482 23.15 5.79 -8.28
C ALA A 482 23.35 4.57 -7.34
N LEU A 483 22.33 3.73 -7.15
CA LEU A 483 22.44 2.49 -6.39
C LEU A 483 22.88 1.30 -7.23
N LEU A 484 22.32 1.18 -8.43
CA LEU A 484 22.57 0.10 -9.39
C LEU A 484 23.52 0.61 -10.48
N THR A 485 24.80 0.68 -10.15
CA THR A 485 25.81 1.41 -10.93
C THR A 485 26.07 0.80 -12.32
N SER A 486 26.00 -0.52 -12.45
CA SER A 486 26.22 -1.21 -13.74
C SER A 486 24.91 -1.43 -14.53
N PRO A 487 24.96 -1.42 -15.87
CA PRO A 487 23.81 -1.80 -16.70
C PRO A 487 23.28 -3.21 -16.38
N ALA A 488 24.16 -4.16 -16.06
CA ALA A 488 23.78 -5.52 -15.70
C ALA A 488 22.96 -5.58 -14.40
N LEU A 489 23.32 -4.79 -13.37
CA LEU A 489 22.53 -4.68 -12.14
C LEU A 489 21.16 -4.07 -12.39
N ARG A 490 21.08 -3.01 -13.20
CA ARG A 490 19.80 -2.40 -13.58
C ARG A 490 18.92 -3.36 -14.37
N ALA A 491 19.50 -4.12 -15.30
CA ALA A 491 18.79 -5.15 -16.04
C ALA A 491 18.28 -6.27 -15.11
N ALA A 492 19.10 -6.73 -14.16
CA ALA A 492 18.73 -7.78 -13.21
C ALA A 492 17.54 -7.37 -12.33
N PHE A 493 17.50 -6.13 -11.83
CA PHE A 493 16.36 -5.64 -11.04
C PHE A 493 15.21 -5.06 -11.88
N SER A 494 15.21 -5.30 -13.19
CA SER A 494 14.14 -4.89 -14.09
C SER A 494 13.09 -5.98 -14.26
N ASN A 495 12.02 -5.67 -15.01
CA ASN A 495 11.04 -6.61 -15.53
C ASN A 495 10.20 -5.95 -16.64
N ASP A 496 9.31 -6.72 -17.26
CA ASP A 496 8.43 -6.20 -18.33
C ASP A 496 7.50 -5.08 -17.85
N TYR A 497 7.13 -5.09 -16.57
CA TYR A 497 6.34 -4.01 -15.97
C TYR A 497 7.10 -2.69 -16.01
N LEU A 498 8.32 -2.63 -15.49
CA LEU A 498 9.15 -1.42 -15.53
C LEU A 498 9.48 -0.98 -16.97
N ARG A 499 9.71 -1.92 -17.89
CA ARG A 499 9.92 -1.58 -19.32
C ARG A 499 8.70 -0.89 -19.91
N THR A 500 7.52 -1.43 -19.66
CA THR A 500 6.25 -0.83 -20.11
C THR A 500 6.07 0.58 -19.56
N LEU A 501 6.48 0.80 -18.30
CA LEU A 501 6.43 2.10 -17.63
C LEU A 501 7.56 3.07 -18.05
N GLY A 502 8.54 2.63 -18.84
CA GLY A 502 9.73 3.44 -19.14
C GLY A 502 10.62 3.72 -17.91
N LEU A 503 10.64 2.80 -16.95
CA LEU A 503 11.35 2.88 -15.66
C LEU A 503 12.44 1.80 -15.48
N ALA A 504 12.78 1.10 -16.57
CA ALA A 504 13.62 -0.11 -16.57
C ALA A 504 15.10 0.11 -16.26
#